data_AF-A0A6H1X0N8-F1
#
_entry.id   AF-A0A6H1X0N8-F1
#
_cell.length_a   1.000
_cell.length_b   1.000
_cell.length_c   1.000
_cell.angle_alpha   90.00
_cell.angle_beta   90.00
_cell.angle_gamma   90.00
#
_symmetry.space_group_name_H-M   'P 1'
#
loop_
_entity.id
_entity.type
_entity.pdbx_description
1 polymer ?
#
loop_
_entity_poly.entity_id
_entity_poly.type
_entity_poly.pdbx_seq_one_letter_code
_entity_poly.pdbx_strand_id
1 'polypeptide(L)'
;MDINHKAKEFASYIKNTDEFKYMNKCKIDIEKNRSLKRQFDSYINTKNSIYSRYKIEDATARINKLNKEYDTFFNLPLVANYMEATKNFNAMMERLYKTIEKELVK
;
A
#
# COMPACT_ATOMS: atom_id res chain seq x y z
N MET A 1 -31.45 -6.36 3.59
CA MET A 1 -30.19 -5.58 3.59
C MET A 1 -29.17 -6.43 2.87
N ASP A 2 -28.65 -5.98 1.73
CA ASP A 2 -27.76 -6.78 0.88
C ASP A 2 -26.30 -6.72 1.39
N ILE A 3 -25.54 -7.80 1.22
CA ILE A 3 -24.12 -7.87 1.58
C ILE A 3 -23.30 -6.78 0.89
N ASN A 4 -23.67 -6.40 -0.34
CA ASN A 4 -23.03 -5.30 -1.06
C ASN A 4 -23.27 -3.94 -0.39
N HIS A 5 -24.43 -3.76 0.26
CA HIS A 5 -24.71 -2.55 1.03
C HIS A 5 -23.85 -2.51 2.29
N LYS A 6 -23.72 -3.63 3.00
CA LYS A 6 -22.83 -3.75 4.17
C LYS A 6 -21.36 -3.57 3.83
N ALA A 7 -20.92 -4.07 2.68
CA ALA A 7 -19.56 -3.85 2.18
C ALA A 7 -19.27 -2.36 1.94
N LYS A 8 -20.23 -1.61 1.38
CA LYS A 8 -20.10 -0.15 1.20
C LYS A 8 -20.04 0.59 2.53
N GLU A 9 -20.88 0.21 3.48
CA GLU A 9 -20.89 0.77 4.83
C GLU A 9 -19.54 0.52 5.54
N PHE A 10 -19.05 -0.71 5.47
CA PHE A 10 -17.74 -1.10 6.01
C PHE A 10 -16.60 -0.31 5.38
N ALA A 11 -16.59 -0.15 4.05
CA ALA A 11 -15.61 0.67 3.36
C ALA A 11 -15.67 2.16 3.79
N SER A 12 -16.86 2.68 4.12
CA SER A 12 -17.00 4.02 4.66
C SER A 12 -16.37 4.16 6.04
N TYR A 13 -16.56 3.16 6.92
CA TYR A 13 -15.90 3.15 8.24
C TYR A 13 -14.38 3.09 8.10
N ILE A 14 -13.85 2.23 7.23
CA ILE A 14 -12.39 2.17 6.96
C ILE A 14 -11.86 3.52 6.49
N LYS A 15 -12.56 4.20 5.56
CA LYS A 15 -12.14 5.52 5.08
C LYS A 15 -12.09 6.59 6.18
N ASN A 16 -12.81 6.38 7.27
CA ASN A 16 -12.88 7.30 8.38
C ASN A 16 -11.87 7.02 9.50
N THR A 17 -11.11 5.92 9.43
CA THR A 17 -10.07 5.63 10.42
C THR A 17 -8.89 6.57 10.28
N ASP A 18 -8.16 6.76 11.39
CA ASP A 18 -7.00 7.63 11.42
C ASP A 18 -5.87 7.08 10.55
N GLU A 19 -5.71 5.74 10.48
CA GLU A 19 -4.73 5.08 9.62
C GLU A 19 -4.98 5.40 8.15
N PHE A 20 -6.24 5.30 7.68
CA PHE A 20 -6.56 5.61 6.30
C PHE A 20 -6.39 7.11 6.00
N LYS A 21 -6.89 7.99 6.87
CA LYS A 21 -6.78 9.43 6.69
C LYS A 21 -5.32 9.87 6.64
N TYR A 22 -4.48 9.34 7.54
CA TYR A 22 -3.06 9.63 7.58
C TYR A 22 -2.33 9.10 6.34
N MET A 23 -2.55 7.85 5.96
CA MET A 23 -1.99 7.28 4.72
C MET A 23 -2.39 8.11 3.49
N ASN A 24 -3.67 8.49 3.39
CA ASN A 24 -4.16 9.28 2.27
C ASN A 24 -3.55 10.70 2.25
N LYS A 25 -3.34 11.31 3.42
CA LYS A 25 -2.63 12.59 3.52
C LYS A 25 -1.19 12.46 3.01
N CYS A 26 -0.44 11.47 3.48
CA CYS A 26 0.94 11.23 3.02
C CYS A 26 0.99 10.97 1.51
N LYS A 27 0.01 10.23 0.96
CA LYS A 27 -0.11 10.01 -0.49
C LYS A 27 -0.27 11.34 -1.24
N ILE A 28 -1.19 12.19 -0.80
CA ILE A 28 -1.42 13.51 -1.41
C ILE A 28 -0.15 14.36 -1.35
N ASP A 29 0.60 14.30 -0.24
CA ASP A 29 1.84 15.08 -0.09
C ASP A 29 2.95 14.60 -1.05
N ILE A 30 3.03 13.31 -1.37
CA ILE A 30 3.88 12.80 -2.46
C ILE A 30 3.38 13.30 -3.82
N GLU A 31 2.08 13.24 -4.07
CA GLU A 31 1.48 13.61 -5.35
C GLU A 31 1.62 15.10 -5.68
N LYS A 32 1.67 15.98 -4.67
CA LYS A 32 1.97 17.40 -4.83
C LYS A 32 3.34 17.64 -5.44
N ASN A 33 4.31 16.74 -5.22
CA ASN A 33 5.62 16.82 -5.84
C ASN A 33 5.67 15.97 -7.12
N ARG A 34 5.61 16.64 -8.27
CA ARG A 34 5.59 15.99 -9.60
C ARG A 34 6.81 15.08 -9.85
N SER A 35 7.99 15.43 -9.30
CA SER A 35 9.19 14.59 -9.42
C SER A 35 9.06 13.31 -8.60
N LEU A 36 8.64 13.43 -7.34
CA LEU A 36 8.45 12.27 -6.45
C LEU A 36 7.35 11.35 -6.95
N LYS A 37 6.24 11.92 -7.42
CA LYS A 37 5.17 11.15 -8.05
C LYS A 37 5.68 10.32 -9.24
N ARG A 38 6.45 10.92 -10.14
CA ARG A 38 7.03 10.20 -11.30
C ARG A 38 7.96 9.07 -10.87
N GLN A 39 8.81 9.31 -9.87
CA GLN A 39 9.71 8.28 -9.34
C GLN A 39 8.91 7.13 -8.68
N PHE A 40 7.88 7.47 -7.91
CA PHE A 40 7.00 6.49 -7.28
C PHE A 40 6.25 5.65 -8.32
N ASP A 41 5.62 6.30 -9.31
CA ASP A 41 4.89 5.63 -10.39
C ASP A 41 5.83 4.73 -11.19
N SER A 42 7.05 5.20 -11.48
CA SER A 42 8.08 4.40 -12.16
C SER A 42 8.46 3.15 -11.35
N TYR A 43 8.67 3.29 -10.04
CA TYR A 43 8.95 2.16 -9.15
C TYR A 43 7.80 1.14 -9.18
N ILE A 44 6.55 1.58 -9.03
CA ILE A 44 5.38 0.70 -9.03
C ILE A 44 5.21 -0.01 -10.38
N ASN A 45 5.36 0.70 -11.49
CA ASN A 45 5.26 0.13 -12.82
C ASN A 45 6.35 -0.91 -13.08
N THR A 46 7.60 -0.62 -12.71
CA THR A 46 8.71 -1.58 -12.84
C THR A 46 8.50 -2.79 -11.94
N LYS A 47 8.07 -2.60 -10.68
CA LYS A 47 7.75 -3.69 -9.75
C LYS A 47 6.67 -4.61 -10.32
N ASN A 48 5.56 -4.03 -10.80
CA ASN A 48 4.47 -4.80 -11.40
C ASN A 48 4.91 -5.53 -12.67
N SER A 49 5.72 -4.88 -13.52
CA SER A 49 6.28 -5.52 -14.71
C SER A 49 7.24 -6.66 -14.38
N ILE A 50 7.94 -6.62 -13.25
CA ILE A 50 8.80 -7.73 -12.80
C ILE A 50 7.93 -8.90 -12.37
N TYR A 51 6.94 -8.68 -11.51
CA TYR A 51 6.03 -9.74 -11.08
C TYR A 51 5.21 -10.34 -12.23
N SER A 52 4.88 -9.57 -13.26
CA SER A 52 4.12 -10.07 -14.41
C SER A 52 4.96 -10.88 -15.40
N ARG A 53 6.29 -10.72 -15.41
CA ARG A 53 7.19 -11.32 -16.42
C ARG A 53 8.03 -12.47 -15.90
N TYR A 54 8.26 -12.55 -14.59
CA TYR A 54 9.19 -13.50 -13.99
C TYR A 54 8.48 -14.41 -12.99
N LYS A 55 9.00 -15.63 -12.85
CA LYS A 55 8.62 -16.53 -11.75
C LYS A 55 8.98 -15.88 -10.41
N ILE A 56 8.28 -16.26 -9.35
CA ILE A 56 8.39 -15.63 -8.01
C ILE A 56 9.85 -15.59 -7.51
N GLU A 57 10.62 -16.66 -7.74
CA GLU A 57 12.03 -16.77 -7.33
C GLU A 57 12.90 -15.70 -8.03
N ASP A 58 12.83 -15.62 -9.36
CA ASP A 58 13.58 -14.63 -10.16
C ASP A 58 13.07 -13.19 -9.96
N ALA A 59 11.76 -13.03 -9.76
CA ALA A 59 11.14 -11.76 -9.46
C ALA A 59 11.71 -11.20 -8.15
N THR A 60 11.88 -12.05 -7.12
CA THR A 60 12.38 -11.63 -5.81
C THR A 60 13.78 -11.02 -5.89
N ALA A 61 14.70 -11.65 -6.62
CA ALA A 61 16.05 -11.11 -6.81
C ALA A 61 16.03 -9.75 -7.54
N ARG A 62 15.17 -9.61 -8.56
CA ARG A 62 15.02 -8.37 -9.35
C ARG A 62 14.36 -7.25 -8.54
N ILE A 63 13.37 -7.57 -7.71
CA ILE A 63 12.74 -6.62 -6.78
C ILE A 63 13.76 -6.13 -5.75
N ASN A 64 14.59 -7.02 -5.20
CA ASN A 64 15.62 -6.62 -4.26
C ASN A 64 16.63 -5.66 -4.88
N LYS A 65 17.00 -5.87 -6.15
CA LYS A 65 17.83 -4.91 -6.89
C LYS A 65 17.12 -3.57 -7.08
N LEU A 66 15.87 -3.59 -7.54
CA LEU A 66 15.05 -2.39 -7.71
C LEU A 66 14.91 -1.61 -6.39
N ASN A 67 14.72 -2.29 -5.26
CA ASN A 67 14.62 -1.66 -3.95
C ASN A 67 15.92 -0.93 -3.59
N LYS A 68 17.09 -1.53 -3.87
CA LYS A 68 18.39 -0.88 -3.65
C LYS A 68 18.59 0.35 -4.53
N GLU A 69 18.13 0.30 -5.78
CA GLU A 69 18.19 1.46 -6.69
C GLU A 69 17.32 2.63 -6.20
N TYR A 70 16.27 2.34 -5.44
CA TYR A 70 15.36 3.32 -4.86
C TYR A 70 15.62 3.60 -3.37
N ASP A 71 16.75 3.15 -2.80
CA ASP A 71 17.06 3.31 -1.37
C ASP A 71 17.06 4.79 -0.95
N THR A 72 17.75 5.63 -1.69
CA THR A 72 17.76 7.09 -1.48
C THR A 72 16.36 7.71 -1.59
N PHE A 73 15.53 7.19 -2.49
CA PHE A 73 14.16 7.65 -2.67
C PHE A 73 13.27 7.26 -1.48
N PHE A 74 13.41 6.05 -0.95
CA PHE A 74 12.69 5.60 0.24
C PHE A 74 13.13 6.32 1.52
N ASN A 75 14.38 6.76 1.58
CA ASN A 75 14.91 7.56 2.69
C ASN A 75 14.45 9.03 2.67
N LEU A 76 13.74 9.48 1.63
CA LEU A 76 13.15 10.82 1.63
C LEU A 76 12.03 10.90 2.67
N PRO A 77 11.98 11.93 3.54
CA PRO A 77 11.02 12.00 4.64
C PRO A 77 9.55 11.82 4.19
N LEU A 78 9.17 12.42 3.07
CA LEU A 78 7.81 12.30 2.52
C LEU A 78 7.48 10.86 2.10
N VAL A 79 8.45 10.15 1.54
CA VAL A 79 8.28 8.77 1.06
C VAL A 79 8.30 7.80 2.25
N ALA A 80 9.25 7.97 3.17
CA ALA A 80 9.33 7.20 4.41
C ALA A 80 8.02 7.28 5.20
N ASN A 81 7.49 8.50 5.40
CA ASN A 81 6.22 8.72 6.09
C ASN A 81 5.05 8.00 5.40
N TYR A 82 4.99 8.03 4.07
CA TYR A 82 3.97 7.31 3.32
C TYR A 82 4.13 5.78 3.42
N MET A 83 5.35 5.27 3.37
CA MET A 83 5.62 3.84 3.52
C MET A 83 5.21 3.35 4.91
N GLU A 84 5.54 4.10 5.96
CA GLU A 84 5.15 3.79 7.33
C GLU A 84 3.62 3.85 7.49
N ALA A 85 2.98 4.91 6.98
CA ALA A 85 1.52 5.03 7.01
C ALA A 85 0.82 3.87 6.28
N THR A 86 1.37 3.46 5.14
CA THR A 86 0.87 2.31 4.37
C THR A 86 1.03 1.00 5.14
N LYS A 87 2.18 0.80 5.81
CA LYS A 87 2.41 -0.36 6.66
C LYS A 87 1.40 -0.43 7.81
N ASN A 88 1.16 0.69 8.49
CA ASN A 88 0.21 0.76 9.60
C ASN A 88 -1.23 0.50 9.14
N PHE A 89 -1.65 1.10 8.03
CA PHE A 89 -2.95 0.84 7.43
C PHE A 89 -3.13 -0.63 7.03
N ASN A 90 -2.11 -1.23 6.40
CA ASN A 90 -2.16 -2.65 6.02
C ASN A 90 -2.25 -3.57 7.24
N ALA A 91 -1.52 -3.27 8.31
CA ALA A 91 -1.60 -4.02 9.56
C ALA A 91 -2.99 -3.95 10.20
N MET A 92 -3.64 -2.77 10.16
CA MET A 92 -5.03 -2.62 10.58
C MET A 92 -5.98 -3.46 9.72
N MET A 93 -5.84 -3.39 8.39
CA MET A 93 -6.64 -4.18 7.44
C MET A 93 -6.47 -5.69 7.64
N GLU A 94 -5.25 -6.15 7.92
CA GLU A 94 -4.97 -7.56 8.20
C GLU A 94 -5.69 -8.05 9.46
N ARG A 95 -5.71 -7.23 10.54
CA ARG A 95 -6.47 -7.55 11.76
C ARG A 95 -7.97 -7.62 11.50
N LEU A 96 -8.51 -6.72 10.68
CA LEU A 96 -9.91 -6.74 10.28
C LEU A 96 -10.23 -8.01 9.48
N TYR A 97 -9.40 -8.35 8.51
CA TYR A 97 -9.54 -9.57 7.72
C TYR A 97 -9.55 -10.83 8.60
N LYS A 98 -8.57 -10.96 9.51
CA LYS A 98 -8.52 -12.06 10.49
C LYS A 98 -9.75 -12.13 11.39
N THR A 99 -10.33 -10.98 11.74
CA THR A 99 -11.56 -10.92 12.53
C THR A 99 -12.76 -11.44 11.73
N ILE A 100 -12.88 -11.06 10.45
CA ILE A 100 -13.91 -11.57 9.54
C ILE A 100 -13.76 -13.09 9.38
N GLU A 101 -12.55 -13.58 9.10
CA GLU A 101 -12.28 -15.03 8.98
C GLU A 101 -12.71 -15.79 10.23
N LYS A 102 -12.42 -15.27 11.42
CA LYS A 102 -12.81 -15.90 12.68
C LYS A 102 -14.34 -16.03 12.82
N GLU A 103 -15.11 -15.04 12.39
CA GLU A 103 -16.58 -15.10 12.43
C GLU A 103 -17.17 -16.01 11.35
N LEU A 104 -16.42 -16.32 10.28
CA LEU A 104 -16.85 -17.27 9.25
C LEU A 104 -16.63 -18.74 9.66
N VAL A 105 -15.71 -19.01 10.59
CA VAL A 105 -15.33 -20.37 11.05
C VAL A 105 -15.97 -20.73 12.40
N LYS A 106 -16.71 -19.79 13.01
CA LYS A 106 -17.61 -20.05 14.16
C LYS A 106 -18.92 -20.66 13.69
#